data_AF-A0A9X0C9Z7-F1
#
_entry.id   AF-A0A9X0C9Z7-F1
#
_cell.length_a   1.000
_cell.length_b   1.000
_cell.length_c   1.000
_cell.angle_alpha   90.00
_cell.angle_beta   90.00
_cell.angle_gamma   90.00
#
_symmetry.space_group_name_H-M   'P 1'
#
loop_
_entity.id
_entity.type
_entity.pdbx_description
1 polymer ?
#
loop_
_entity_poly.entity_id
_entity_poly.type
_entity_poly.pdbx_seq_one_letter_code
_entity_poly.pdbx_strand_id
1 'polypeptide(L)'
;MEPPIEQVFETREQLLTSIRQHALSHGYAITIINSAKERNICLGCDRGGIYHDHINAPEGEKRRKTSTRRMNCPFRLYAKKLVNTNQWEIQLLII
;
A
#
# COMPACT_ATOMS: atom_id res chain seq x y z
N MET A 1 -6.67 8.00 -7.97
CA MET A 1 -6.17 7.70 -6.61
C MET A 1 -4.97 8.60 -6.43
N GLU A 2 -5.09 9.59 -5.54
CA GLU A 2 -4.02 10.54 -5.29
C GLU A 2 -3.10 9.98 -4.19
N PRO A 3 -1.79 9.87 -4.44
CA PRO A 3 -0.86 9.37 -3.45
C PRO A 3 -0.76 10.32 -2.25
N PRO A 4 -0.56 9.80 -1.02
CA PRO A 4 -0.19 10.64 0.12
C PRO A 4 1.08 11.45 -0.16
N ILE A 5 1.10 12.68 0.36
CA ILE A 5 2.24 13.59 0.24
C ILE A 5 3.42 13.07 1.08
N GLU A 6 4.64 13.30 0.60
CA GLU A 6 5.86 13.02 1.34
C GLU A 6 5.97 13.91 2.58
N GLN A 7 6.11 13.28 3.74
CA GLN A 7 6.12 13.95 5.05
C GLN A 7 6.95 13.15 6.06
N VAL A 8 7.45 13.87 7.07
CA VAL A 8 8.15 13.30 8.22
C VAL A 8 7.21 13.23 9.42
N PHE A 9 7.23 12.11 10.12
CA PHE A 9 6.42 11.84 11.30
C PHE A 9 7.29 11.52 12.50
N GLU A 10 6.84 11.86 13.71
CA GLU A 10 7.61 11.57 14.92
C GLU A 10 7.59 10.08 15.26
N THR A 11 6.43 9.44 15.05
CA THR A 11 6.22 8.03 15.40
C THR A 11 5.67 7.23 14.21
N ARG A 12 5.93 5.92 14.26
CA ARG A 12 5.38 4.97 13.30
C ARG A 12 3.85 4.98 13.32
N GLU A 13 3.26 5.11 14.50
CA GLU A 13 1.82 5.09 14.72
C GLU A 13 1.15 6.32 14.12
N GLN A 14 1.78 7.50 14.26
CA GLN A 14 1.32 8.73 13.63
C GLN A 14 1.39 8.64 12.10
N LEU A 15 2.50 8.12 11.55
CA LEU A 15 2.64 7.85 10.12
C LEU A 15 1.52 6.96 9.59
N LEU A 16 1.29 5.82 10.24
CA LEU A 16 0.27 4.86 9.81
C LEU A 16 -1.14 5.46 9.90
N THR A 17 -1.41 6.24 10.94
CA THR A 17 -2.72 6.88 11.14
C THR A 17 -2.98 7.92 10.05
N SER A 18 -2.02 8.82 9.79
CA SER A 18 -2.13 9.86 8.76
C SER A 18 -2.40 9.26 7.37
N ILE A 19 -1.60 8.27 6.98
CA ILE A 19 -1.74 7.61 5.66
C ILE A 19 -3.08 6.88 5.54
N ARG A 20 -3.53 6.21 6.59
CA ARG A 20 -4.82 5.52 6.59
C ARG A 20 -5.98 6.50 6.48
N GLN A 21 -5.92 7.64 7.17
CA GLN A 21 -6.94 8.69 7.07
C GLN A 21 -7.00 9.27 5.66
N HIS A 22 -5.85 9.57 5.04
CA HIS A 22 -5.79 9.99 3.64
C HIS A 22 -6.39 8.93 2.70
N ALA A 23 -6.05 7.66 2.89
CA ALA A 23 -6.60 6.59 2.05
C ALA A 23 -8.13 6.52 2.15
N LEU A 24 -8.67 6.59 3.38
CA LEU A 24 -10.10 6.55 3.65
C LEU A 24 -10.84 7.72 2.98
N SER A 25 -10.30 8.95 3.03
CA SER A 25 -10.91 10.11 2.37
C SER A 25 -10.94 9.98 0.85
N HIS A 26 -10.00 9.23 0.26
CA HIS A 26 -9.94 8.95 -1.17
C HIS A 26 -10.61 7.63 -1.59
N GLY A 27 -11.26 6.94 -0.65
CA GLY A 27 -12.07 5.74 -0.91
C GLY A 27 -11.29 4.45 -1.13
N TYR A 28 -10.02 4.39 -0.74
CA TYR A 28 -9.21 3.17 -0.76
C TYR A 28 -8.61 2.89 0.62
N ALA A 29 -7.95 1.75 0.78
CA ALA A 29 -7.27 1.37 2.01
C ALA A 29 -5.78 1.15 1.73
N ILE A 30 -4.97 1.37 2.77
CA ILE A 30 -3.54 1.10 2.73
C ILE A 30 -3.23 -0.09 3.63
N THR A 31 -2.51 -1.06 3.08
CA THR A 31 -2.05 -2.28 3.75
C THR A 31 -0.53 -2.27 3.89
N ILE A 32 -0.01 -3.03 4.86
CA ILE A 32 1.44 -3.24 5.01
C ILE A 32 1.81 -4.43 4.12
N ILE A 33 2.69 -4.19 3.14
CA ILE A 33 3.21 -5.23 2.25
C ILE A 33 4.39 -5.95 2.92
N ASN A 34 5.32 -5.17 3.46
CA ASN A 34 6.50 -5.68 4.13
C ASN A 34 6.94 -4.66 5.20
N SER A 35 7.55 -5.12 6.27
CA SER A 35 8.10 -4.25 7.31
C SER A 35 9.31 -4.90 7.98
N ALA A 36 10.38 -4.12 8.12
CA ALA A 36 11.46 -4.44 9.04
C ALA A 36 11.31 -3.55 10.29
N LYS A 37 11.17 -4.19 11.45
CA LYS A 37 11.01 -3.50 12.74
C LYS A 37 12.10 -2.43 12.90
N GLU A 38 11.68 -1.22 13.25
CA GLU A 38 12.55 -0.05 13.47
C GLU A 38 13.44 0.37 12.29
N ARG A 39 13.22 -0.16 11.09
CA ARG A 39 14.02 0.18 9.91
C ARG A 39 13.17 0.75 8.78
N ASN A 40 12.19 -0.02 8.28
CA ASN A 40 11.36 0.41 7.17
C ASN A 40 10.00 -0.31 7.11
N ILE A 41 9.07 0.30 6.38
CA ILE A 41 7.74 -0.23 6.12
C ILE A 41 7.38 0.08 4.67
N CYS A 42 7.01 -0.94 3.91
CA CYS A 42 6.44 -0.81 2.58
C CYS A 42 4.91 -0.93 2.70
N LEU A 43 4.21 0.08 2.22
CA LEU A 43 2.76 0.19 2.25
C LEU A 43 2.20 0.10 0.83
N GLY A 44 1.10 -0.63 0.68
CA GLY A 44 0.42 -0.84 -0.60
C GLY A 44 -1.03 -0.38 -0.55
N CYS A 45 -1.58 -0.01 -1.70
CA CYS A 45 -3.02 0.17 -1.85
C CYS A 45 -3.74 -1.18 -1.89
N ASP A 46 -4.92 -1.29 -1.27
CA ASP A 46 -5.81 -2.46 -1.33
C ASP A 46 -6.24 -2.80 -2.77
N ARG A 47 -6.23 -1.80 -3.66
CA ARG A 47 -6.50 -1.93 -5.09
C ARG A 47 -5.24 -2.24 -5.91
N GLY A 48 -4.11 -2.53 -5.28
CA GLY A 48 -2.85 -2.90 -5.94
C GLY A 48 -2.83 -4.33 -6.50
N GLY A 49 -1.94 -4.57 -7.46
CA GLY A 49 -1.70 -5.88 -8.05
C GLY A 49 -2.64 -6.25 -9.19
N ILE A 50 -2.20 -7.23 -9.98
CA ILE A 50 -2.95 -7.78 -11.12
C ILE A 50 -3.46 -9.16 -10.72
N TYR A 51 -4.61 -9.56 -11.28
CA TYR A 51 -5.08 -10.93 -11.15
C TYR A 51 -4.27 -11.80 -12.13
N HIS A 52 -3.57 -12.79 -11.60
CA HIS A 52 -2.98 -13.83 -12.42
C HIS A 52 -3.90 -15.04 -12.38
N ASP A 53 -4.32 -15.46 -13.57
CA ASP A 53 -5.07 -16.68 -13.73
C ASP A 53 -4.10 -17.86 -13.63
N HIS A 54 -4.10 -18.53 -12.48
CA HIS A 54 -3.26 -19.71 -12.24
C HIS A 54 -3.95 -21.01 -12.64
N ILE A 55 -5.26 -20.94 -12.86
CA ILE A 55 -6.07 -22.07 -13.29
C ILE A 55 -6.23 -21.83 -14.78
N ASN A 56 -5.45 -22.52 -15.61
CA ASN A 56 -5.61 -22.51 -17.08
C ASN A 56 -6.94 -23.19 -17.46
N ALA A 57 -8.05 -22.72 -16.91
CA ALA A 57 -9.37 -23.26 -17.10
C ALA A 57 -9.77 -23.02 -18.55
N PRO A 58 -10.16 -24.07 -19.28
CA PRO A 58 -10.58 -23.96 -20.67
C PRO A 58 -11.74 -22.98 -20.81
N GLU A 59 -11.83 -22.37 -21.99
CA GLU A 59 -12.84 -21.38 -22.32
C GLU A 59 -14.25 -21.97 -22.14
N GLY A 60 -15.07 -21.34 -21.28
CA GLY A 60 -16.43 -21.80 -20.96
C GLY A 60 -16.62 -22.44 -19.59
N GLU A 61 -15.56 -22.73 -18.83
CA GLU A 61 -15.70 -23.24 -17.46
C GLU A 61 -16.17 -22.17 -16.45
N LYS A 62 -17.00 -22.59 -15.48
CA LYS A 62 -17.50 -21.73 -14.41
C LYS A 62 -16.38 -21.32 -13.48
N ARG A 63 -15.96 -20.06 -13.56
CA ARG A 63 -14.99 -19.46 -12.64
C ARG A 63 -15.70 -18.81 -11.45
N ARG A 64 -15.14 -18.95 -10.25
CA ARG A 64 -15.60 -18.21 -9.08
C ARG A 64 -15.32 -16.72 -9.32
N LYS A 65 -16.36 -15.91 -9.44
CA LYS A 65 -16.21 -14.44 -9.43
C LYS A 65 -15.68 -14.04 -8.05
N THR A 66 -14.47 -13.53 -8.01
CA THR A 66 -13.86 -13.02 -6.79
C THR A 66 -14.19 -11.54 -6.67
N SER A 67 -14.68 -11.10 -5.50
CA SER A 67 -15.05 -9.70 -5.22
C SER A 67 -13.83 -8.79 -5.00
N THR A 68 -12.69 -9.09 -5.63
CA THR A 68 -11.46 -8.31 -5.48
C THR A 68 -11.64 -6.92 -6.08
N ARG A 69 -11.10 -5.91 -5.39
CA ARG A 69 -11.05 -4.51 -5.85
C ARG A 69 -9.71 -4.15 -6.50
N ARG A 70 -8.89 -5.14 -6.89
CA ARG A 70 -7.60 -4.91 -7.54
C ARG A 70 -7.83 -4.19 -8.87
N MET A 71 -7.23 -3.01 -9.00
CA MET A 71 -7.27 -2.18 -10.20
C MET A 71 -5.87 -1.76 -10.63
N ASN A 72 -4.85 -2.54 -10.25
CA ASN A 72 -3.45 -2.24 -10.49
C ASN A 72 -3.04 -0.82 -10.04
N CYS A 73 -3.27 -0.49 -8.76
CA CYS A 73 -2.87 0.80 -8.20
C CYS A 73 -1.40 1.13 -8.51
N PRO A 74 -1.09 2.30 -9.10
CA PRO A 74 0.23 2.61 -9.70
C PRO A 74 1.27 3.08 -8.69
N PHE A 75 0.98 3.00 -7.39
CA PHE A 75 1.90 3.47 -6.36
C PHE A 75 1.89 2.59 -5.11
N ARG A 76 3.02 2.67 -4.42
CA ARG A 76 3.29 2.17 -3.08
C ARG A 76 3.94 3.29 -2.27
N LEU A 77 3.99 3.14 -0.96
CA LEU A 77 4.68 4.07 -0.10
C LEU A 77 5.81 3.33 0.62
N TYR A 78 6.95 3.97 0.69
CA TYR A 78 8.11 3.49 1.41
C TYR A 78 8.38 4.40 2.60
N ALA A 79 8.16 3.89 3.80
CA ALA A 79 8.50 4.60 5.02
C ALA A 79 9.83 4.07 5.58
N LYS A 80 10.76 4.97 5.90
CA LYS A 80 12.04 4.64 6.53
C LYS A 80 12.23 5.42 7.82
N LYS A 81 12.88 4.78 8.80
CA LYS A 81 13.25 5.44 10.04
C LYS A 81 14.56 6.21 9.84
N LEU A 82 14.55 7.51 10.13
CA LEU A 82 15.72 8.37 10.11
C LEU A 82 16.57 8.10 11.35
N VAL A 83 17.84 7.71 11.14
CA VAL A 83 18.74 7.32 12.23
C VAL A 83 19.07 8.50 13.15
N ASN A 84 19.19 9.71 12.58
CA ASN A 84 19.64 10.89 13.31
C ASN A 84 18.57 11.49 14.22
N THR A 85 17.31 11.46 13.79
CA THR A 85 16.19 12.12 14.50
C THR A 85 15.19 11.13 15.10
N ASN A 86 15.36 9.83 14.84
CA ASN A 86 14.41 8.77 15.22
C ASN A 86 13.00 8.94 14.61
N GLN A 87 12.85 9.85 13.66
CA GLN A 87 11.60 10.15 12.94
C GLN A 87 11.39 9.19 11.77
N TRP A 88 10.20 9.22 11.18
CA TRP A 88 9.81 8.40 10.04
C TRP A 88 9.54 9.26 8.83
N GLU A 89 10.28 9.05 7.75
CA GLU A 89 10.05 9.71 6.46
C GLU A 89 9.29 8.76 5.55
N ILE A 90 8.26 9.26 4.87
CA ILE A 90 7.57 8.55 3.81
C ILE A 90 8.00 9.05 2.43
N GLN A 91 8.19 8.11 1.52
CA GLN A 91 8.54 8.34 0.13
C GLN A 91 7.54 7.64 -0.79
N LEU A 92 7.20 8.27 -1.90
CA LEU A 92 6.34 7.67 -2.91
C LEU A 92 7.14 6.75 -3.82
N LEU A 93 6.66 5.53 -4.03
CA LEU A 93 7.23 4.57 -4.97
C LEU A 93 6.21 4.29 -6.09
N ILE A 94 6.49 4.76 -7.30
CA ILE A 94 5.68 4.47 -8.49
C ILE A 94 6.04 3.07 -9.00
N ILE A 95 5.04 2.26 -9.34
CA ILE A 95 5.18 0.84 -9.77
C ILE A 95 4.47 0.56 -11.09
#